data_AF-A0A961L2X8-F1
#
_entry.id   AF-A0A961L2X8-F1
#
_cell.length_a   1.000
_cell.length_b   1.000
_cell.length_c   1.000
_cell.angle_alpha   90.00
_cell.angle_beta   90.00
_cell.angle_gamma   90.00
#
_symmetry.space_group_name_H-M   'P 1'
#
loop_
_entity.id
_entity.type
_entity.pdbx_description
1 polymer ?
#
loop_
_entity_poly.entity_id
_entity_poly.type
_entity_poly.pdbx_seq_one_letter_code
_entity_poly.pdbx_strand_id
1 'polypeptide(L)'
;MAPSIALAALLATPLAAAEPESCATVRLSDVGWSDITATTAATVTVLEALGYDTKVSVLSVPVTYTGLAEGDLDVFLGNWMPTMEGDIAPYRDAGTVETLRA
;
A
#
# COMPACT_ATOMS: atom_id res chain seq x y z
N MET A 1 -54.75 -2.83 -29.83
CA MET A 1 -53.63 -1.91 -30.10
C MET A 1 -52.99 -1.56 -28.76
N ALA A 2 -51.65 -1.62 -28.68
CA ALA A 2 -50.82 -1.87 -27.48
C ALA A 2 -51.15 -1.06 -26.22
N PRO A 3 -50.68 -1.52 -25.03
CA PRO A 3 -49.58 -0.74 -24.46
C PRO A 3 -48.51 -1.55 -23.70
N SER A 4 -47.36 -0.87 -23.56
CA SER A 4 -46.40 -1.00 -22.47
C SER A 4 -45.41 -2.18 -22.50
N ILE A 5 -44.40 -2.02 -23.36
CA ILE A 5 -43.06 -2.56 -23.09
C ILE A 5 -42.57 -1.89 -21.80
N ALA A 6 -42.56 -2.64 -20.70
CA ALA A 6 -41.87 -2.23 -19.49
C ALA A 6 -40.35 -2.30 -19.76
N LEU A 7 -39.77 -1.18 -20.17
CA LEU A 7 -38.33 -0.98 -20.19
C LEU A 7 -37.86 -0.97 -18.74
N ALA A 8 -37.48 -2.14 -18.23
CA ALA A 8 -36.76 -2.26 -16.97
C ALA A 8 -35.47 -1.45 -17.11
N ALA A 9 -35.45 -0.26 -16.53
CA ALA A 9 -34.24 0.51 -16.34
C ALA A 9 -33.31 -0.34 -15.47
N LEU A 10 -32.36 -1.03 -16.11
CA LEU A 10 -31.11 -1.40 -15.45
C LEU A 10 -30.47 -0.08 -15.04
N LEU A 11 -30.75 0.34 -13.81
CA LEU A 11 -29.94 1.32 -13.11
C LEU A 11 -28.53 0.73 -13.10
N ALA A 12 -27.69 1.21 -14.01
CA ALA A 12 -26.26 1.05 -13.96
C ALA A 12 -25.78 1.77 -12.69
N THR A 13 -25.92 1.11 -11.53
CA THR A 13 -25.16 1.48 -10.36
C THR A 13 -23.70 1.35 -10.77
N PRO A 14 -22.88 2.40 -10.66
CA PRO A 14 -21.45 2.20 -10.76
C PRO A 14 -21.12 1.25 -9.63
N LEU A 15 -20.77 0.02 -9.96
CA LEU A 15 -20.08 -0.86 -9.04
C LEU A 15 -18.69 -0.24 -8.91
N ALA A 16 -18.58 0.83 -8.13
CA ALA A 16 -17.33 1.16 -7.51
C ALA A 16 -17.01 -0.09 -6.70
N ALA A 17 -16.10 -0.92 -7.21
CA ALA A 17 -15.57 -2.03 -6.45
C ALA A 17 -14.92 -1.40 -5.21
N ALA A 18 -15.67 -1.37 -4.10
CA ALA A 18 -15.16 -0.88 -2.84
C ALA A 18 -13.93 -1.72 -2.53
N GLU A 19 -12.81 -1.06 -2.24
CA GLU A 19 -11.61 -1.78 -1.84
C GLU A 19 -11.88 -2.53 -0.54
N PRO A 20 -11.23 -3.69 -0.33
CA PRO A 20 -11.32 -4.39 0.95
C PRO A 20 -11.00 -3.45 2.11
N GLU A 21 -11.69 -3.59 3.25
CA GLU A 21 -11.42 -2.73 4.42
C GLU A 21 -9.95 -2.81 4.88
N SER A 22 -9.25 -3.90 4.60
CA SER A 22 -7.81 -4.04 4.87
C SER A 22 -6.95 -3.00 4.13
N CYS A 23 -7.45 -2.44 3.03
CA CYS A 23 -6.77 -1.41 2.25
C CYS A 23 -7.06 0.01 2.75
N ALA A 24 -8.01 0.18 3.69
CA ALA A 24 -8.42 1.50 4.16
C ALA A 24 -7.28 2.24 4.89
N THR A 25 -6.43 1.51 5.61
CA THR A 25 -5.24 2.07 6.28
C THR A 25 -3.96 1.51 5.69
N VAL A 26 -3.14 2.37 5.11
CA VAL A 26 -1.80 2.00 4.61
C VAL A 26 -0.78 2.11 5.76
N ARG A 27 -0.10 1.02 6.07
CA ARG A 27 0.91 0.94 7.14
C ARG A 27 2.31 1.06 6.55
N LEU A 28 2.96 2.19 6.78
CA LEU A 28 4.29 2.51 6.26
C LEU A 28 5.36 2.38 7.34
N SER A 29 6.57 2.06 6.92
CA SER A 29 7.76 2.17 7.78
C SER A 29 8.63 3.36 7.41
N ASP A 30 9.10 4.07 8.43
CA ASP A 30 10.16 5.07 8.37
C ASP A 30 11.35 4.59 9.21
N VAL A 31 12.58 4.70 8.70
CA VAL A 31 13.80 4.32 9.45
C VAL A 31 14.44 5.49 10.20
N GLY A 32 13.84 6.68 10.12
CA GLY A 32 14.23 7.89 10.83
C GLY A 32 15.33 8.70 10.14
N TRP A 33 15.71 8.33 8.91
CA TRP A 33 16.61 9.14 8.09
C TRP A 33 15.83 10.25 7.40
N SER A 34 16.42 11.44 7.27
CA SER A 34 15.71 12.61 6.76
C SER A 34 15.13 12.42 5.35
N ASP A 35 15.82 11.68 4.48
CA ASP A 35 15.35 11.32 3.15
C ASP A 35 14.14 10.38 3.17
N ILE A 36 14.14 9.39 4.06
CA ILE A 36 13.05 8.42 4.20
C ILE A 36 11.83 9.05 4.87
N THR A 37 12.03 9.90 5.88
CA THR A 37 10.95 10.69 6.47
C THR A 37 10.31 11.60 5.44
N ALA A 38 11.10 12.27 4.60
CA ALA A 38 10.58 13.18 3.57
C ALA A 38 9.74 12.44 2.50
N THR A 39 10.23 11.31 1.98
CA THR A 39 9.51 10.52 0.96
C THR A 39 8.27 9.83 1.54
N THR A 40 8.34 9.33 2.77
CA THR A 40 7.19 8.78 3.50
C THR A 40 6.13 9.85 3.73
N ALA A 41 6.51 11.04 4.20
CA ALA A 41 5.57 12.14 4.43
C ALA A 41 4.91 12.63 3.13
N ALA A 42 5.67 12.71 2.03
CA ALA A 42 5.11 13.05 0.73
C ALA A 42 4.09 11.99 0.25
N THR A 43 4.40 10.71 0.45
CA THR A 43 3.49 9.60 0.10
C THR A 43 2.23 9.62 0.95
N VAL A 44 2.36 9.83 2.28
CA VAL A 44 1.24 10.00 3.20
C VAL A 44 0.33 11.13 2.75
N THR A 45 0.89 12.29 2.40
CA THR A 45 0.12 13.45 1.92
C THR A 45 -0.75 13.10 0.71
N VAL A 46 -0.21 12.31 -0.23
CA VAL A 46 -0.96 11.86 -1.42
C VAL A 46 -2.02 10.83 -1.06
N LEU A 47 -1.70 9.83 -0.22
CA LEU A 47 -2.63 8.79 0.21
C LEU A 47 -3.83 9.38 0.97
N GLU A 48 -3.57 10.31 1.89
CA GLU A 48 -4.62 11.02 2.62
C GLU A 48 -5.51 11.85 1.69
N ALA A 49 -4.92 12.53 0.69
CA ALA A 49 -5.69 13.26 -0.32
C ALA A 49 -6.57 12.35 -1.20
N LEU A 50 -6.18 11.08 -1.36
CA LEU A 50 -6.97 10.04 -2.04
C LEU A 50 -8.04 9.40 -1.14
N GLY A 51 -8.05 9.72 0.15
CA GLY A 51 -9.04 9.23 1.13
C GLY A 51 -8.63 8.00 1.92
N TYR A 52 -7.35 7.62 1.89
CA TYR A 52 -6.81 6.54 2.73
C TYR A 52 -6.39 7.07 4.10
N ASP A 53 -6.55 6.25 5.13
CA ASP A 53 -5.84 6.45 6.39
C ASP A 53 -4.39 5.97 6.26
N THR A 54 -3.48 6.56 7.02
CA THR A 54 -2.09 6.12 7.06
C THR A 54 -1.58 5.91 8.48
N LYS A 55 -0.69 4.95 8.65
CA LYS A 55 0.01 4.70 9.91
C LYS A 55 1.50 4.53 9.65
N VAL A 56 2.31 5.45 10.15
CA VAL A 56 3.77 5.40 10.02
C VAL A 56 4.39 4.85 11.30
N SER A 57 5.25 3.84 11.18
CA SER A 57 6.02 3.27 12.29
C SER A 57 7.51 3.52 12.10
N VAL A 58 8.17 4.11 13.11
CA VAL A 58 9.62 4.32 13.09
C VAL A 58 10.34 3.05 13.53
N LEU A 59 11.04 2.38 12.61
CA LEU A 59 11.60 1.04 12.81
C LEU A 59 13.04 0.95 12.28
N SER A 60 13.80 -0.06 12.69
CA SER A 60 15.08 -0.37 12.03
C SER A 60 14.85 -1.13 10.72
N VAL A 61 15.85 -1.14 9.83
CA VAL A 61 15.76 -1.87 8.54
C VAL A 61 15.43 -3.36 8.74
N PRO A 62 16.08 -4.12 9.65
CA PRO A 62 15.74 -5.52 9.84
C PRO A 62 14.28 -5.73 10.30
N VAL A 63 13.81 -4.91 11.23
CA VAL A 63 12.42 -4.99 11.75
C VAL A 63 11.41 -4.62 10.67
N THR A 64 11.77 -3.67 9.79
CA THR A 64 10.94 -3.28 8.64
C THR A 64 10.68 -4.47 7.72
N TYR A 65 11.72 -5.21 7.31
CA TYR A 65 11.53 -6.37 6.43
C TYR A 65 10.79 -7.52 7.11
N THR A 66 11.03 -7.78 8.40
CA THR A 66 10.22 -8.74 9.15
C THR A 66 8.75 -8.34 9.17
N GLY A 67 8.45 -7.07 9.46
CA GLY A 67 7.07 -6.57 9.49
C GLY A 67 6.37 -6.63 8.12
N LEU A 68 7.09 -6.40 7.01
CA LEU A 68 6.53 -6.59 5.67
C LEU A 68 6.23 -8.07 5.40
N ALA A 69 7.15 -8.97 5.75
CA ALA A 69 7.00 -10.40 5.51
C ALA A 69 5.87 -11.04 6.33
N GLU A 70 5.61 -10.52 7.53
CA GLU A 70 4.54 -10.95 8.43
C GLU A 70 3.20 -10.26 8.12
N GLY A 71 3.19 -9.26 7.24
CA GLY A 71 2.00 -8.48 6.90
C GLY A 71 1.59 -7.48 7.98
N ASP A 72 2.49 -7.09 8.87
CA ASP A 72 2.32 -6.01 9.86
C ASP A 72 2.52 -4.61 9.25
N LEU A 73 3.27 -4.55 8.15
CA LEU A 73 3.52 -3.36 7.33
C LEU A 73 3.10 -3.64 5.88
N ASP A 74 2.75 -2.59 5.15
CA ASP A 74 2.35 -2.67 3.74
C ASP A 74 3.44 -2.11 2.81
N VAL A 75 4.09 -1.01 3.19
CA VAL A 75 5.01 -0.27 2.32
C VAL A 75 6.26 0.20 3.06
N PHE A 76 7.42 0.04 2.41
CA PHE A 76 8.68 0.66 2.80
C PHE A 76 9.31 1.34 1.58
N LEU A 77 9.59 2.64 1.70
CA LEU A 77 10.14 3.45 0.59
C LEU A 77 11.67 3.56 0.63
N GLY A 78 12.32 2.99 1.64
CA GLY A 78 13.75 3.14 1.89
C GLY A 78 14.61 1.94 1.51
N ASN A 79 14.19 1.11 0.55
CA ASN A 79 15.02 0.00 0.08
C ASN A 79 16.20 0.51 -0.77
N TRP A 80 17.33 0.75 -0.11
CA TRP A 80 18.55 1.28 -0.73
C TRP A 80 19.43 0.18 -1.33
N MET A 81 19.44 0.10 -2.65
CA MET A 81 20.25 -0.84 -3.41
C MET A 81 21.57 -0.22 -3.90
N PRO A 82 22.70 -0.95 -3.92
CA PRO A 82 22.84 -2.39 -3.63
C PRO A 82 23.09 -2.72 -2.14
N THR A 83 23.20 -1.73 -1.27
CA THR A 83 23.67 -1.89 0.11
C THR A 83 22.75 -2.75 0.98
N MET A 84 21.45 -2.79 0.68
CA MET A 84 20.45 -3.58 1.40
C MET A 84 20.15 -4.96 0.76
N GLU A 85 20.92 -5.40 -0.24
CA GLU A 85 20.67 -6.71 -0.88
C GLU A 85 20.68 -7.85 0.15
N GLY A 86 21.60 -7.81 1.11
CA GLY A 86 21.66 -8.83 2.18
C GLY A 86 20.46 -8.80 3.13
N ASP A 87 19.81 -7.65 3.29
CA ASP A 87 18.64 -7.49 4.15
C ASP A 87 17.36 -8.00 3.46
N ILE A 88 17.16 -7.66 2.17
CA ILE A 88 15.92 -7.98 1.44
C ILE A 88 15.92 -9.37 0.80
N ALA A 89 17.07 -9.87 0.34
CA ALA A 89 17.17 -11.12 -0.41
C ALA A 89 16.38 -12.30 0.20
N PRO A 90 16.48 -12.62 1.51
CA PRO A 90 15.75 -13.75 2.07
C PRO A 90 14.23 -13.61 1.95
N TYR A 91 13.69 -12.40 2.05
CA TYR A 91 12.25 -12.14 1.99
C TYR A 91 11.73 -12.05 0.56
N ARG A 92 12.52 -11.45 -0.34
CA ARG A 92 12.21 -11.42 -1.78
C ARG A 92 12.23 -12.81 -2.37
N ASP A 93 13.26 -13.61 -2.07
CA ASP A 93 13.41 -14.96 -2.63
C ASP A 93 12.35 -15.91 -2.05
N ALA A 94 11.86 -15.66 -0.83
CA ALA A 94 10.70 -16.33 -0.25
C ALA A 94 9.35 -15.83 -0.81
N GLY A 95 9.33 -14.72 -1.56
CA GLY A 95 8.12 -14.10 -2.09
C GLY A 95 7.24 -13.42 -1.04
N THR A 96 7.73 -13.22 0.19
CA THR A 96 6.99 -12.54 1.26
C THR A 96 7.12 -11.03 1.20
N VAL A 97 8.12 -10.52 0.48
CA VAL A 97 8.29 -9.09 0.21
C VAL A 97 8.53 -8.89 -1.28
N GLU A 98 7.71 -8.03 -1.90
CA GLU A 98 7.84 -7.69 -3.30
C GLU A 98 8.53 -6.33 -3.48
N THR A 99 9.45 -6.24 -4.45
CA THR A 99 9.94 -4.94 -4.93
C THR A 99 9.08 -4.50 -6.10
N LEU A 100 8.29 -3.44 -5.89
CA LEU A 100 7.47 -2.85 -6.93
C LEU A 100 8.35 -2.13 -7.96
N ARG A 101 8.05 -2.31 -9.24
CA ARG A 101 8.68 -1.53 -10.32
C ARG A 101 7.92 -0.23 -10.52
N ALA A 102 8.64 0.83 -10.89
CA ALA A 102 8.07 2.02 -11.51
C ALA A 102 7.94 1.83 -13.03
#